data_AF-A0A9D8SY98-F1
#
_entry.id   AF-A0A9D8SY98-F1
#
_cell.length_a   1.000
_cell.length_b   1.000
_cell.length_c   1.000
_cell.angle_alpha   90.00
_cell.angle_beta   90.00
_cell.angle_gamma   90.00
#
_symmetry.space_group_name_H-M   'P 1'
#
loop_
_entity.id
_entity.type
_entity.pdbx_description
1 polymer ?
#
loop_
_entity_poly.entity_id
_entity_poly.type
_entity_poly.pdbx_seq_one_letter_code
_entity_poly.pdbx_strand_id
1 'polypeptide(L)'
;MKQLPDDFIRQMRSLLGDDADAFLQAASQDDASVSVRLNRRKAAPLSFEETTPVTWCPQGYYLSERPSFTLDPLFHAGAYYVQEASSMFLWTAVQQALRVMEAENRPLKVLDLCAAPGGKSNLLLDVLPEGSVWVANEIVHSRANILAENLTKWGYPHVIVTEAKP
;
A
#
# COMPACT_ATOMS: atom_id res chain seq x y z
N MET A 1 2.98 -22.79 12.27
CA MET A 1 1.78 -22.19 12.89
C MET A 1 2.23 -21.27 14.01
N LYS A 2 1.93 -19.98 13.89
CA LYS A 2 2.21 -18.99 14.92
C LYS A 2 1.31 -19.20 16.13
N GLN A 3 1.91 -19.15 17.31
CA GLN A 3 1.17 -19.08 18.56
C GLN A 3 0.56 -17.68 18.69
N LEU A 4 -0.76 -17.60 18.73
CA LEU A 4 -1.50 -16.35 18.93
C LEU A 4 -1.68 -16.08 20.43
N PRO A 5 -1.67 -14.82 20.90
CA PRO A 5 -1.91 -14.49 22.30
C PRO A 5 -3.31 -14.91 22.78
N ASP A 6 -3.41 -15.47 23.99
CA ASP A 6 -4.69 -15.96 24.51
C ASP A 6 -5.77 -14.87 24.64
N ASP A 7 -5.36 -13.65 25.01
CA ASP A 7 -6.27 -12.50 25.08
C ASP A 7 -6.86 -12.16 23.70
N PHE A 8 -6.05 -12.24 22.65
CA PHE A 8 -6.50 -12.02 21.28
C PHE A 8 -7.48 -13.11 20.83
N ILE A 9 -7.18 -14.38 21.12
CA ILE A 9 -8.07 -15.51 20.82
C ILE A 9 -9.44 -15.33 21.51
N ARG A 10 -9.44 -15.02 22.81
CA ARG A 10 -10.68 -14.77 23.57
C ARG A 10 -11.49 -13.61 22.98
N GLN A 11 -10.82 -12.51 22.66
CA GLN A 11 -11.46 -11.34 22.06
C GLN A 11 -12.09 -11.68 20.71
N MET A 12 -11.38 -12.40 19.83
CA MET A 12 -11.87 -12.73 18.49
C MET A 12 -13.02 -13.72 18.51
N ARG A 13 -13.00 -14.69 19.43
CA ARG A 13 -14.15 -15.58 19.66
C ARG A 13 -15.40 -14.80 20.10
N SER A 14 -15.23 -13.81 20.96
CA SER A 14 -16.35 -12.96 21.39
C SER A 14 -16.89 -12.06 20.28
N LEU A 15 -16.05 -11.59 19.36
CA LEU A 15 -16.44 -10.65 18.31
C LEU A 15 -16.98 -11.33 17.05
N LEU A 16 -16.43 -12.48 16.68
CA LEU A 16 -16.71 -13.15 15.41
C LEU A 16 -17.67 -14.34 15.55
N GLY A 17 -17.92 -14.83 16.77
CA GLY A 17 -18.83 -15.97 16.99
C GLY A 17 -18.40 -17.20 16.18
N ASP A 18 -19.29 -17.68 15.31
CA ASP A 18 -19.08 -18.89 14.51
C ASP A 18 -17.92 -18.77 13.50
N ASP A 19 -17.56 -17.55 13.08
CA ASP A 19 -16.44 -17.32 12.14
C ASP A 19 -15.06 -17.32 12.82
N ALA A 20 -15.03 -17.35 14.15
CA ALA A 20 -13.79 -17.14 14.91
C ALA A 20 -12.74 -18.22 14.65
N ASP A 21 -13.13 -19.49 14.61
CA ASP A 21 -12.17 -20.58 14.44
C ASP A 21 -11.55 -20.56 13.03
N ALA A 22 -12.32 -20.23 11.99
CA ALA A 22 -11.81 -20.06 10.63
C ALA A 22 -10.82 -18.89 10.54
N PHE A 23 -11.16 -17.75 11.15
CA PHE A 23 -10.26 -16.59 11.23
C PHE A 23 -8.96 -16.91 11.97
N LEU A 24 -9.04 -17.55 13.14
CA LEU A 24 -7.88 -17.89 13.96
C LEU A 24 -6.97 -18.91 13.25
N GLN A 25 -7.56 -19.87 12.53
CA GLN A 25 -6.82 -20.79 11.69
C GLN A 25 -6.02 -20.03 10.64
N ALA A 26 -6.66 -19.15 9.87
CA ALA A 26 -5.99 -18.34 8.86
C ALA A 26 -4.89 -17.42 9.46
N ALA A 27 -5.18 -16.75 10.58
CA ALA A 27 -4.24 -15.85 11.25
C ALA A 27 -3.01 -16.57 11.82
N SER A 28 -3.10 -17.88 12.07
CA SER A 28 -2.01 -18.71 12.59
C SER A 28 -1.10 -19.31 11.52
N GLN A 29 -1.48 -19.19 10.23
CA GLN A 29 -0.65 -19.69 9.12
C GLN A 29 0.61 -18.83 8.93
N ASP A 30 1.69 -19.46 8.48
CA ASP A 30 2.98 -18.79 8.25
C ASP A 30 3.13 -18.26 6.81
N ASP A 31 2.24 -18.67 5.90
CA ASP A 31 2.27 -18.30 4.49
C ASP A 31 1.69 -16.91 4.27
N ALA A 32 2.52 -15.89 4.53
CA ALA A 32 2.18 -14.53 4.15
C ALA A 32 2.23 -14.39 2.63
N SER A 33 1.10 -14.06 2.02
CA SER A 33 1.06 -13.74 0.60
C SER A 33 1.96 -12.53 0.31
N VAL A 34 2.76 -12.64 -0.74
CA VAL A 34 3.64 -11.55 -1.18
C VAL A 34 2.98 -10.85 -2.33
N SER A 35 2.95 -9.52 -2.28
CA SER A 35 2.36 -8.72 -3.33
C SER A 35 3.17 -7.45 -3.58
N VAL A 36 3.07 -6.98 -4.81
CA VAL A 36 3.72 -5.78 -5.31
C VAL A 36 2.71 -4.92 -6.05
N ARG A 37 2.94 -3.61 -6.05
CA ARG A 37 2.19 -2.65 -6.86
C ARG A 37 3.11 -1.98 -7.85
N LEU A 38 2.72 -1.94 -9.11
CA LEU A 38 3.52 -1.38 -10.19
C LEU A 38 3.38 0.14 -10.25
N ASN A 39 4.48 0.80 -10.58
CA ASN A 39 4.48 2.22 -10.88
C ASN A 39 4.15 2.43 -12.37
N ARG A 40 2.89 2.76 -12.67
CA ARG A 40 2.44 2.99 -14.05
C ARG A 40 3.22 4.07 -14.82
N ARG A 41 3.90 4.99 -14.11
CA ARG A 41 4.67 6.09 -14.71
C ARG A 41 6.08 5.68 -15.12
N LYS A 42 6.56 4.53 -14.66
CA LYS A 42 7.85 3.96 -15.03
C LYS A 42 7.59 2.71 -15.83
N ALA A 43 7.67 2.82 -17.16
CA ALA A 43 7.52 1.69 -18.07
C ALA A 43 8.73 0.75 -17.93
N ALA A 44 8.70 -0.11 -16.91
CA ALA A 44 9.71 -1.13 -16.66
C ALA A 44 9.13 -2.51 -16.97
N PRO A 45 9.84 -3.37 -17.72
CA PRO A 45 9.44 -4.76 -17.88
C PRO A 45 9.58 -5.47 -16.54
N LEU A 46 8.51 -6.08 -16.06
CA LEU A 46 8.60 -6.93 -14.88
C LEU A 46 9.09 -8.31 -15.27
N SER A 47 9.95 -8.85 -14.43
CA SER A 47 10.51 -10.19 -14.57
C SER A 47 10.05 -11.13 -13.44
N PHE A 48 8.92 -10.83 -12.79
CA PHE A 48 8.38 -11.73 -11.78
C PHE A 48 7.76 -12.95 -12.47
N GLU A 49 8.18 -14.15 -12.03
CA GLU A 49 7.59 -15.40 -12.48
C GLU A 49 6.22 -15.59 -11.82
N GLU A 50 5.27 -16.18 -12.55
CA GLU A 50 3.97 -16.65 -12.05
C GLU A 50 3.20 -15.65 -11.16
N THR A 51 2.84 -14.49 -11.72
CA THR A 51 2.05 -13.47 -11.00
C THR A 51 0.55 -13.66 -11.16
N THR A 52 -0.21 -13.39 -10.09
CA THR A 52 -1.69 -13.33 -10.13
C THR A 52 -2.16 -11.90 -9.85
N PRO A 53 -3.06 -11.31 -10.65
CA PRO A 53 -3.52 -9.94 -10.42
C PRO A 53 -4.33 -9.79 -9.11
N VAL A 54 -4.14 -8.67 -8.42
CA VAL A 54 -4.98 -8.24 -7.29
C VAL A 54 -6.27 -7.63 -7.86
N THR A 55 -7.41 -8.28 -7.63
CA THR A 55 -8.68 -7.96 -8.31
C THR A 55 -9.23 -6.56 -8.01
N TRP A 56 -8.84 -5.95 -6.90
CA TRP A 56 -9.27 -4.60 -6.48
C TRP A 56 -8.21 -3.51 -6.70
N CYS A 57 -7.10 -3.82 -7.37
CA CYS A 57 -6.07 -2.83 -7.67
C CYS A 57 -5.43 -3.14 -9.04
N PRO A 58 -5.69 -2.35 -10.09
CA PRO A 58 -5.26 -2.69 -11.46
C PRO A 58 -3.74 -2.81 -11.65
N GLN A 59 -2.94 -2.22 -10.75
CA GLN A 59 -1.47 -2.33 -10.74
C GLN A 59 -0.95 -3.29 -9.68
N GLY A 60 -1.81 -4.03 -8.98
CA GLY A 60 -1.43 -4.94 -7.91
C GLY A 60 -1.26 -6.37 -8.42
N TYR A 61 -0.23 -7.06 -7.96
CA TYR A 61 0.06 -8.45 -8.31
C TYR A 61 0.52 -9.22 -7.08
N TYR A 62 -0.04 -10.40 -6.87
CA TYR A 62 0.50 -11.44 -6.01
C TYR A 62 1.68 -12.13 -6.71
N LEU A 63 2.69 -12.46 -5.93
CA LEU A 63 3.85 -13.26 -6.35
C LEU A 63 3.71 -14.67 -5.76
N SER A 64 4.10 -15.68 -6.54
CA SER A 64 4.16 -17.07 -6.08
C SER A 64 5.17 -17.28 -4.95
N GLU A 65 6.26 -16.49 -4.96
CA GLU A 65 7.30 -16.50 -3.93
C GLU A 65 7.85 -15.09 -3.62
N ARG A 66 8.65 -15.00 -2.55
CA ARG A 66 9.30 -13.75 -2.14
C ARG A 66 10.71 -13.65 -2.74
N PRO A 67 10.93 -12.87 -3.83
CA PRO A 67 12.28 -12.66 -4.31
C PRO A 67 13.07 -11.73 -3.37
N SER A 68 14.38 -11.66 -3.60
CA SER A 68 15.24 -10.68 -2.92
C SER A 68 15.08 -9.28 -3.53
N PHE A 69 14.01 -8.58 -3.15
CA PHE A 69 13.68 -7.25 -3.68
C PHE A 69 14.83 -6.24 -3.58
N THR A 70 15.65 -6.31 -2.53
CA THR A 70 16.76 -5.39 -2.32
C THR A 70 17.91 -5.57 -3.31
N LEU A 71 17.97 -6.71 -4.01
CA LEU A 71 18.96 -6.97 -5.06
C LEU A 71 18.45 -6.56 -6.45
N ASP A 72 17.17 -6.23 -6.58
CA ASP A 72 16.58 -5.83 -7.86
C ASP A 72 16.77 -4.32 -8.10
N PRO A 73 17.49 -3.91 -9.17
CA PRO A 73 17.63 -2.50 -9.53
C PRO A 73 16.29 -1.79 -9.80
N LEU A 74 15.27 -2.52 -10.26
CA LEU A 74 13.94 -1.94 -10.54
C LEU A 74 13.22 -1.52 -9.26
N PHE A 75 13.48 -2.22 -8.14
CA PHE A 75 12.98 -1.80 -6.82
C PHE A 75 13.57 -0.43 -6.44
N HIS A 76 14.88 -0.27 -6.58
CA HIS A 76 15.57 0.99 -6.28
C HIS A 76 15.21 2.13 -7.24
N ALA A 77 14.92 1.79 -8.50
CA ALA A 77 14.41 2.74 -9.49
C ALA A 77 12.95 3.17 -9.24
N GLY A 78 12.25 2.56 -8.27
CA GLY A 78 10.86 2.83 -7.94
C GLY A 78 9.87 2.33 -9.00
N ALA A 79 10.23 1.29 -9.77
CA ALA A 79 9.37 0.68 -10.78
C ALA A 79 8.18 -0.07 -10.17
N TYR A 80 8.33 -0.54 -8.93
CA TYR A 80 7.26 -1.16 -8.14
C TYR A 80 7.49 -0.92 -6.65
N TYR A 81 6.47 -1.18 -5.85
CA TYR A 81 6.51 -1.10 -4.39
C TYR A 81 6.00 -2.41 -3.79
N VAL A 82 6.71 -2.96 -2.80
CA VAL A 82 6.27 -4.14 -2.07
C VAL A 82 5.19 -3.72 -1.07
N GLN A 83 3.95 -4.14 -1.31
CA GLN A 83 2.80 -3.72 -0.53
C GLN A 83 1.86 -4.91 -0.35
N GLU A 84 1.33 -5.05 0.86
CA GLU A 84 0.32 -6.08 1.14
C GLU A 84 -0.98 -5.79 0.38
N ALA A 85 -1.59 -6.83 -0.20
CA ALA A 85 -2.68 -6.69 -1.15
C ALA A 85 -3.95 -6.09 -0.55
N SER A 86 -4.33 -6.43 0.68
CA SER A 86 -5.50 -5.83 1.35
C SER A 86 -5.35 -4.30 1.48
N SER A 87 -4.13 -3.82 1.76
CA SER A 87 -3.83 -2.39 1.80
C SER A 87 -4.00 -1.69 0.45
N MET A 88 -3.97 -2.42 -0.66
CA MET A 88 -4.23 -1.88 -2.00
C MET A 88 -5.72 -1.61 -2.25
N PHE A 89 -6.64 -2.14 -1.42
CA PHE A 89 -8.08 -1.86 -1.52
C PHE A 89 -8.40 -0.36 -1.42
N LEU A 90 -7.49 0.42 -0.83
CA LEU A 90 -7.54 1.87 -0.82
C LEU A 90 -7.72 2.47 -2.23
N TRP A 91 -7.21 1.80 -3.29
CA TRP A 91 -7.44 2.19 -4.68
C TRP A 91 -8.93 2.27 -4.99
N THR A 92 -9.66 1.21 -4.68
CA THR A 92 -11.11 1.09 -4.93
C THR A 92 -11.88 2.11 -4.11
N ALA A 93 -11.54 2.24 -2.82
CA ALA A 93 -12.20 3.18 -1.93
C ALA A 93 -12.07 4.63 -2.42
N VAL A 94 -10.88 5.01 -2.88
CA VAL A 94 -10.62 6.38 -3.37
C VAL A 94 -11.28 6.62 -4.72
N GLN A 95 -11.24 5.65 -5.64
CA GLN A 95 -11.96 5.74 -6.91
C GLN A 95 -13.48 5.91 -6.71
N GLN A 96 -14.06 5.15 -5.79
CA GLN A 96 -15.46 5.31 -5.43
C GLN A 96 -15.74 6.69 -4.81
N ALA A 97 -14.88 7.17 -3.92
CA ALA A 97 -15.02 8.50 -3.33
C ALA A 97 -14.95 9.61 -4.39
N LEU A 98 -14.01 9.53 -5.34
CA LEU A 98 -13.87 10.47 -6.44
C LEU A 98 -15.13 10.53 -7.31
N ARG A 99 -15.75 9.38 -7.59
CA ARG A 99 -17.02 9.29 -8.33
C ARG A 99 -18.16 9.97 -7.60
N VAL A 100 -18.35 9.64 -6.32
CA VAL A 100 -19.41 10.23 -5.49
C VAL A 100 -19.24 11.75 -5.36
N MET A 101 -18.01 12.22 -5.33
CA MET A 101 -17.67 13.65 -5.26
C MET A 101 -17.65 14.34 -6.63
N GLU A 102 -17.90 13.63 -7.73
CA GLU A 102 -17.77 14.14 -9.11
C GLU A 102 -16.40 14.80 -9.38
N ALA A 103 -15.35 14.22 -8.80
CA ALA A 103 -14.00 14.79 -8.77
C ALA A 103 -12.99 14.01 -9.64
N GLU A 104 -13.43 13.05 -10.46
CA GLU A 104 -12.57 12.19 -11.29
C GLU A 104 -11.69 12.96 -12.29
N ASN A 105 -12.10 14.16 -12.69
CA ASN A 105 -11.40 14.99 -13.68
C ASN A 105 -10.93 16.34 -13.13
N ARG A 106 -10.88 16.51 -11.80
CA ARG A 106 -10.43 17.77 -11.18
C ARG A 106 -9.23 17.53 -10.26
N PRO A 107 -8.16 18.34 -10.34
CA PRO A 107 -7.08 18.30 -9.36
C PRO A 107 -7.57 18.50 -7.93
N LEU A 108 -7.07 17.68 -7.01
CA LEU A 108 -7.40 17.76 -5.59
C LEU A 108 -6.17 18.15 -4.75
N LYS A 109 -6.42 18.67 -3.56
CA LYS A 109 -5.43 18.81 -2.50
C LYS A 109 -5.72 17.73 -1.47
N VAL A 110 -4.77 16.85 -1.21
CA VAL A 110 -4.96 15.73 -0.31
C VAL A 110 -3.90 15.72 0.78
N LEU A 111 -4.33 15.40 2.00
CA LEU A 111 -3.49 15.32 3.19
C LEU A 111 -3.49 13.88 3.70
N ASP A 112 -2.30 13.31 3.81
CA ASP A 112 -2.02 12.03 4.46
C ASP A 112 -1.34 12.31 5.81
N LEU A 113 -2.08 12.14 6.91
CA LEU A 113 -1.61 12.52 8.24
C LEU A 113 -0.51 11.61 8.79
N CYS A 114 -0.47 10.34 8.33
CA CYS A 114 0.39 9.27 8.84
C CYS A 114 0.97 8.46 7.68
N ALA A 115 1.76 9.12 6.85
CA ALA A 115 2.11 8.65 5.52
C ALA A 115 3.21 7.57 5.51
N ALA A 116 4.12 7.55 6.50
CA ALA A 116 5.25 6.63 6.43
C ALA A 116 4.81 5.16 6.57
N PRO A 117 5.47 4.22 5.87
CA PRO A 117 6.65 4.41 5.00
C PRO A 117 6.33 4.88 3.56
N GLY A 118 5.08 5.16 3.20
CA GLY A 118 4.71 5.76 1.91
C GLY A 118 3.95 4.86 0.93
N GLY A 119 3.70 3.59 1.27
CA GLY A 119 3.01 2.66 0.35
C GLY A 119 1.59 3.12 -0.04
N LYS A 120 0.82 3.61 0.94
CA LYS A 120 -0.52 4.18 0.74
C LYS A 120 -0.44 5.54 0.04
N SER A 121 0.50 6.40 0.45
CA SER A 121 0.70 7.70 -0.19
C SER A 121 1.00 7.53 -1.68
N ASN A 122 1.95 6.66 -2.04
CA ASN A 122 2.24 6.33 -3.45
C ASN A 122 1.00 5.81 -4.18
N LEU A 123 0.15 5.01 -3.53
CA LEU A 123 -1.08 4.48 -4.14
C LEU A 123 -2.00 5.62 -4.56
N LEU A 124 -2.16 6.58 -3.67
CA LEU A 124 -3.05 7.70 -3.87
C LEU A 124 -2.54 8.62 -4.99
N LEU A 125 -1.22 8.77 -5.14
CA LEU A 125 -0.62 9.48 -6.28
C LEU A 125 -0.94 8.84 -7.64
N ASP A 126 -1.19 7.53 -7.66
CA ASP A 126 -1.54 6.82 -8.89
C ASP A 126 -3.06 6.83 -9.16
N VAL A 127 -3.88 7.07 -8.15
CA VAL A 127 -5.35 7.09 -8.29
C VAL A 127 -5.88 8.47 -8.63
N LEU A 128 -5.29 9.51 -8.07
CA LEU A 128 -5.81 10.87 -8.19
C LEU A 128 -5.69 11.45 -9.60
N PRO A 129 -6.55 12.42 -9.94
CA PRO A 129 -6.45 13.17 -11.19
C PRO A 129 -5.11 13.89 -11.31
N GLU A 130 -4.60 14.01 -12.53
CA GLU A 130 -3.35 14.71 -12.82
C GLU A 130 -3.40 16.17 -12.31
N GLY A 131 -2.25 16.67 -11.83
CA GLY A 131 -2.13 18.00 -11.22
C GLY A 131 -2.59 18.08 -9.77
N SER A 132 -3.07 16.99 -9.17
CA SER A 132 -3.36 16.94 -7.72
C SER A 132 -2.09 17.14 -6.89
N VAL A 133 -2.23 17.80 -5.74
CA VAL A 133 -1.14 18.07 -4.79
C VAL A 133 -1.31 17.20 -3.56
N TRP A 134 -0.21 16.59 -3.11
CA TRP A 134 -0.17 15.71 -1.96
C TRP A 134 0.68 16.28 -0.82
N VAL A 135 0.12 16.33 0.38
CA VAL A 135 0.87 16.60 1.61
C VAL A 135 0.94 15.31 2.41
N ALA A 136 2.14 14.74 2.52
CA ALA A 136 2.44 13.54 3.27
C ALA A 136 3.11 13.92 4.59
N ASN A 137 2.40 13.73 5.71
CA ASN A 137 2.89 14.01 7.04
C ASN A 137 3.34 12.72 7.75
N GLU A 138 4.46 12.80 8.47
CA GLU A 138 4.88 11.77 9.42
C GLU A 138 5.54 12.45 10.61
N ILE A 139 5.05 12.16 11.82
CA ILE A 139 5.51 12.83 13.05
C ILE A 139 6.87 12.34 13.54
N VAL A 140 7.29 11.13 13.13
CA VAL A 140 8.54 10.52 13.55
C VAL A 140 9.62 10.78 12.51
N HIS A 141 10.60 11.62 12.85
CA HIS A 141 11.69 12.03 11.96
C HIS A 141 12.32 10.88 11.16
N SER A 142 12.71 9.79 11.82
CA SER A 142 13.35 8.64 11.16
C SER A 142 12.45 7.97 10.12
N ARG A 143 11.13 7.98 10.34
CA ARG A 143 10.14 7.45 9.40
C ARG A 143 9.82 8.44 8.28
N ALA A 144 9.88 9.75 8.56
CA ALA A 144 9.73 10.80 7.56
C ALA A 144 10.84 10.74 6.49
N ASN A 145 12.08 10.42 6.89
CA ASN A 145 13.18 10.21 5.94
C ASN A 145 12.92 9.03 4.99
N ILE A 146 12.43 7.90 5.52
CA ILE A 146 12.06 6.72 4.72
C ILE A 146 10.92 7.06 3.75
N LEU A 147 9.92 7.79 4.22
CA LEU A 147 8.81 8.29 3.40
C LEU A 147 9.32 9.16 2.26
N ALA A 148 10.19 10.15 2.55
CA ALA A 148 10.76 11.04 1.54
C ALA A 148 11.55 10.26 0.48
N GLU A 149 12.35 9.27 0.89
CA GLU A 149 13.08 8.39 -0.02
C GLU A 149 12.14 7.61 -0.94
N ASN A 150 11.10 6.99 -0.38
CA ASN A 150 10.15 6.18 -1.15
C ASN A 150 9.30 7.01 -2.11
N LEU A 151 8.86 8.20 -1.72
CA LEU A 151 8.15 9.14 -2.59
C LEU A 151 9.06 9.66 -3.72
N THR A 152 10.34 9.94 -3.41
CA THR A 152 11.34 10.36 -4.40
C THR A 152 11.58 9.27 -5.43
N LYS A 153 11.78 8.01 -4.99
CA LYS A 153 11.90 6.86 -5.90
C LYS A 153 10.66 6.69 -6.78
N TRP A 154 9.46 6.88 -6.22
CA TRP A 154 8.21 6.81 -6.98
C TRP A 154 8.10 7.88 -8.08
N GLY A 155 8.67 9.07 -7.84
CA GLY A 155 8.88 10.09 -8.86
C GLY A 155 7.63 10.87 -9.25
N TYR A 156 6.77 11.24 -8.29
CA TYR A 156 5.70 12.21 -8.55
C TYR A 156 6.14 13.63 -8.15
N PRO A 157 5.97 14.64 -9.01
CA PRO A 157 6.50 15.98 -8.74
C PRO A 157 5.70 16.77 -7.70
N HIS A 158 4.41 16.48 -7.52
CA HIS A 158 3.51 17.28 -6.67
C HIS A 158 3.31 16.66 -5.27
N VAL A 159 4.41 16.28 -4.62
CA VAL A 159 4.39 15.73 -3.26
C VAL A 159 5.21 16.59 -2.32
N ILE A 160 4.63 16.91 -1.18
CA ILE A 160 5.26 17.65 -0.09
C ILE A 160 5.35 16.70 1.09
N VAL A 161 6.56 16.49 1.62
CA VAL A 161 6.77 15.75 2.86
C VAL A 161 6.90 16.74 4.00
N THR A 162 6.13 16.51 5.06
CA THR A 162 6.13 17.32 6.28
C THR A 162 6.37 16.46 7.50
N GLU A 163 6.99 17.05 8.51
CA GLU A 163 7.14 16.48 9.85
C GLU A 163 6.51 17.45 10.84
N ALA A 164 5.20 17.33 11.03
CA ALA A 164 4.43 18.20 11.90
C ALA A 164 3.50 17.39 12.80
N LYS A 165 3.40 17.81 14.07
CA LYS A 165 2.34 17.32 14.96
C LYS A 165 1.02 17.97 14.51
N PRO A 166 -0.06 17.19 14.31
CA PRO A 166 -1.40 17.72 14.02
C PRO A 166 -1.92 18.63 15.13
#